data_AF-A0A1N7JV38-F1
#
_entry.id   AF-A0A1N7JV38-F1
#
_cell.length_a   1.000
_cell.length_b   1.000
_cell.length_c   1.000
_cell.angle_alpha   90.00
_cell.angle_beta   90.00
_cell.angle_gamma   90.00
#
_symmetry.space_group_name_H-M   'P 1'
#
loop_
_entity.id
_entity.type
_entity.pdbx_description
1 polymer ?
#
loop_
_entity_poly.entity_id
_entity_poly.type
_entity_poly.pdbx_seq_one_letter_code
_entity_poly.pdbx_strand_id
1 'polypeptide(L)'
;MTEGAGDVVETGNALDRSRELARCLGLEDAPRSRSLDQLVASREVHVLLPTGGVPAGGYPTVVLIHGHSPLGSDYFRAANDVHVKGQPLAELLRDAGFAVILPTMRGFGATMHPADRAMGLEHSCERYARQRLLVGRTLLGDRVRDLIELVDALAQDGRFRMGDLAVAGFSGGGTAAMFHAACDPRVQHVVLVSSLCTVRHSLLATRHCLCNYVFGLSNFGDWGDVAALVAPRRLTVVHGLRDTVFPFERAQLAFAAASSAYAALGAKEFAQLLVQPGGHEPYPDVLWQWIGAGTNGATR
;
A
#
# COMPACT_ATOMS: atom_id res chain seq x y z
N MET A 1 15.38 39.16 -38.59
CA MET A 1 15.16 37.71 -38.57
C MET A 1 16.00 37.16 -37.44
N THR A 2 15.34 36.80 -36.34
CA THR A 2 15.97 36.34 -35.10
C THR A 2 16.46 34.91 -35.28
N GLU A 3 17.78 34.74 -35.15
CA GLU A 3 18.49 33.47 -35.14
C GLU A 3 18.00 32.59 -33.98
N GLY A 4 17.83 31.30 -34.28
CA GLY A 4 17.33 30.29 -33.35
C GLY A 4 18.28 30.07 -32.19
N ALA A 5 17.71 30.02 -30.99
CA ALA A 5 18.39 29.53 -29.80
C ALA A 5 18.81 28.08 -30.04
N GLY A 6 20.12 27.83 -29.95
CA GLY A 6 20.69 26.51 -30.08
C GLY A 6 20.25 25.60 -28.93
N ASP A 7 19.81 24.39 -29.27
CA ASP A 7 19.78 23.29 -28.34
C ASP A 7 21.23 22.96 -27.94
N VAL A 8 21.60 23.39 -26.75
CA VAL A 8 22.84 22.96 -26.11
C VAL A 8 22.65 21.48 -25.78
N VAL A 9 23.28 20.61 -26.58
CA VAL A 9 23.39 19.19 -26.27
C VAL A 9 24.25 19.07 -25.00
N GLU A 10 23.61 18.96 -23.85
CA GLU A 10 24.30 18.75 -22.57
C GLU A 10 25.07 17.43 -22.61
N THR A 11 26.39 17.57 -22.50
CA THR A 11 27.39 16.50 -22.46
C THR A 11 27.52 15.89 -21.07
N GLY A 12 26.40 15.77 -20.34
CA GLY A 12 26.35 15.06 -19.06
C GLY A 12 26.57 13.56 -19.24
N ASN A 13 27.23 12.93 -18.27
CA ASN A 13 27.31 11.47 -18.14
C ASN A 13 25.88 10.88 -18.17
N ALA A 14 25.68 9.65 -18.66
CA ALA A 14 24.37 9.00 -18.66
C ALA A 14 23.65 9.04 -17.29
N LEU A 15 24.40 9.01 -16.19
CA LEU A 15 23.89 9.21 -14.83
C LEU A 15 23.33 10.62 -14.59
N ASP A 16 23.92 11.65 -15.19
CA ASP A 16 23.44 13.04 -15.12
C ASP A 16 22.11 13.20 -15.86
N ARG A 17 21.97 12.55 -17.03
CA ARG A 17 20.73 12.54 -17.82
C ARG A 17 19.58 11.85 -17.08
N SER A 18 19.82 10.67 -16.49
CA SER A 18 18.79 9.97 -15.72
C SER A 18 18.35 10.78 -14.50
N ARG A 19 19.28 11.48 -13.83
CA ARG A 19 18.97 12.37 -12.71
C ARG A 19 18.17 13.58 -13.16
N GLU A 20 18.53 14.20 -14.28
CA GLU A 20 17.78 15.31 -14.85
C GLU A 20 16.33 14.91 -15.20
N LEU A 21 16.14 13.78 -15.88
CA LEU A 21 14.80 13.24 -16.14
C LEU A 21 14.02 12.98 -14.84
N ALA A 22 14.68 12.47 -13.80
CA ALA A 22 14.05 12.30 -12.49
C ALA A 22 13.62 13.65 -11.89
N ARG A 23 14.45 14.70 -12.02
CA ARG A 23 14.11 16.09 -11.62
C ARG A 23 12.89 16.62 -12.38
N CYS A 24 12.84 16.45 -13.71
CA CYS A 24 11.67 16.84 -14.52
C CYS A 24 10.37 16.13 -14.09
N LEU A 25 10.48 14.92 -13.57
CA LEU A 25 9.35 14.14 -13.04
C LEU A 25 9.05 14.44 -11.56
N GLY A 26 9.83 15.31 -10.91
CA GLY A 26 9.71 15.61 -9.49
C GLY A 26 10.06 14.43 -8.57
N LEU A 27 10.92 13.52 -9.04
CA LEU A 27 11.39 12.29 -8.38
C LEU A 27 12.79 12.47 -7.77
N GLU A 28 13.14 13.67 -7.36
CA GLU A 28 14.45 13.96 -6.76
C GLU A 28 14.66 13.13 -5.48
N ASP A 29 15.90 12.77 -5.21
CA ASP A 29 16.28 12.01 -4.00
C ASP A 29 16.28 12.85 -2.71
N ALA A 30 15.92 14.13 -2.80
CA ALA A 30 15.84 15.00 -1.63
C ALA A 30 14.73 14.53 -0.69
N PRO A 31 14.97 14.43 0.63
CA PRO A 31 13.94 14.07 1.59
C PRO A 31 12.85 15.13 1.58
N ARG A 32 11.67 14.78 1.06
CA ARG A 32 10.45 15.57 1.25
C ARG A 32 9.83 15.19 2.58
N SER A 33 10.39 15.68 3.68
CA SER A 33 9.71 15.55 4.97
C SER A 33 8.49 16.46 4.98
N ARG A 34 7.31 15.89 4.66
CA ARG A 34 6.02 16.57 4.78
C ARG A 34 5.39 16.23 6.12
N SER A 35 4.84 17.22 6.80
CA SER A 35 4.07 16.97 8.03
C SER A 35 2.73 16.31 7.71
N LEU A 36 2.14 15.65 8.71
CA LEU A 36 0.82 15.06 8.56
C LEU A 36 -0.23 16.11 8.16
N ASP A 37 -0.16 17.31 8.73
CA ASP A 37 -1.07 18.41 8.38
C ASP A 37 -0.95 18.82 6.91
N GLN A 38 0.26 18.78 6.33
CA GLN A 38 0.45 19.05 4.91
C GLN A 38 -0.19 17.98 4.03
N LEU A 39 -0.04 16.70 4.41
CA LEU A 39 -0.65 15.56 3.70
C LEU A 39 -2.18 15.58 3.77
N VAL A 40 -2.73 16.00 4.91
CA VAL A 40 -4.18 16.18 5.09
C VAL A 40 -4.69 17.38 4.29
N ALA A 41 -3.98 18.51 4.34
CA ALA A 41 -4.35 19.72 3.61
C ALA A 41 -4.33 19.52 2.09
N SER A 42 -3.39 18.72 1.56
CA SER A 42 -3.32 18.36 0.14
C SER A 42 -4.31 17.26 -0.27
N ARG A 43 -5.11 16.73 0.68
CA ARG A 43 -6.04 15.61 0.49
C ARG A 43 -5.36 14.32 0.01
N GLU A 44 -4.07 14.17 0.32
CA GLU A 44 -3.33 12.94 0.08
C GLU A 44 -3.61 11.91 1.17
N VAL A 45 -3.96 12.36 2.37
CA VAL A 45 -4.27 11.49 3.51
C VAL A 45 -5.54 11.97 4.19
N HIS A 46 -6.41 11.04 4.56
CA HIS A 46 -7.50 11.29 5.49
C HIS A 46 -7.24 10.58 6.82
N VAL A 47 -7.56 11.23 7.94
CA VAL A 47 -7.33 10.71 9.29
C VAL A 47 -8.66 10.70 10.04
N LEU A 48 -9.04 9.55 10.59
CA LEU A 48 -10.14 9.41 11.53
C LEU A 48 -9.56 9.11 12.91
N LEU A 49 -9.90 9.94 13.89
CA LEU A 49 -9.54 9.72 15.29
C LEU A 49 -10.78 9.31 16.09
N PRO A 50 -10.62 8.44 17.11
CA PRO A 50 -11.70 8.13 18.04
C PRO A 50 -12.27 9.38 18.71
N THR A 51 -13.53 9.29 19.15
CA THR A 51 -14.16 10.34 19.95
C THR A 51 -13.65 10.27 21.40
N GLY A 52 -13.00 11.33 21.88
CA GLY A 52 -12.50 11.42 23.26
C GLY A 52 -11.09 11.98 23.37
N GLY A 53 -10.54 11.95 24.58
CA GLY A 53 -9.15 12.35 24.82
C GLY A 53 -8.15 11.34 24.25
N VAL A 54 -6.98 11.82 23.86
CA VAL A 54 -5.87 10.96 23.41
C VAL A 54 -5.37 10.17 24.61
N PRO A 55 -5.37 8.81 24.57
CA PRO A 55 -4.88 8.01 25.67
C PRO A 55 -3.36 8.20 25.84
N ALA A 56 -2.86 7.86 27.04
CA ALA A 56 -1.42 7.83 27.28
C ALA A 56 -0.73 6.90 26.26
N GLY A 57 0.26 7.43 25.53
CA GLY A 57 0.98 6.69 24.48
C GLY A 57 0.26 6.62 23.13
N GLY A 58 -0.80 7.41 22.90
CA GLY A 58 -1.47 7.53 21.60
C GLY A 58 -2.46 6.40 21.30
N TYR A 59 -3.27 6.59 20.26
CA TYR A 59 -4.22 5.60 19.77
C TYR A 59 -3.51 4.46 19.02
N PRO A 60 -3.91 3.19 19.20
CA PRO A 60 -3.58 2.12 18.26
C PRO A 60 -3.87 2.58 16.84
N THR A 61 -2.93 2.40 15.92
CA THR A 61 -2.97 3.03 14.60
C THR A 61 -3.07 1.99 13.50
N VAL A 62 -4.02 2.18 12.59
CA VAL A 62 -4.20 1.35 11.40
C VAL A 62 -4.15 2.19 10.14
N VAL A 63 -3.40 1.74 9.14
CA VAL A 63 -3.37 2.32 7.79
C VAL A 63 -4.17 1.41 6.85
N LEU A 64 -5.22 1.92 6.21
CA LEU A 64 -5.99 1.19 5.20
C LEU A 64 -5.70 1.71 3.79
N ILE A 65 -5.13 0.86 2.95
CA ILE A 65 -4.66 1.22 1.61
C ILE A 65 -5.64 0.71 0.56
N HIS A 66 -6.24 1.64 -0.18
CA HIS A 66 -7.28 1.33 -1.16
C HIS A 66 -6.73 0.56 -2.38
N GLY A 67 -7.59 -0.17 -3.09
CA GLY A 67 -7.28 -0.82 -4.36
C GLY A 67 -7.31 0.14 -5.56
N HIS A 68 -7.54 -0.37 -6.78
CA HIS A 68 -7.83 0.51 -7.91
C HIS A 68 -9.24 1.09 -7.75
N SER A 69 -9.33 2.32 -7.23
CA SER A 69 -10.60 3.02 -7.05
C SER A 69 -10.40 4.52 -7.25
N PRO A 70 -11.31 5.22 -7.96
CA PRO A 70 -11.25 6.66 -8.10
C PRO A 70 -11.51 7.39 -6.76
N LEU A 71 -12.04 6.69 -5.75
CA LEU A 71 -12.35 7.26 -4.43
C LEU A 71 -11.09 7.58 -3.60
N GLY A 72 -9.93 6.99 -3.91
CA GLY A 72 -8.70 7.25 -3.17
C GLY A 72 -8.84 6.99 -1.66
N SER A 73 -8.46 7.96 -0.84
CA SER A 73 -8.60 7.94 0.62
C SER A 73 -10.04 7.75 1.12
N ASP A 74 -11.06 8.03 0.29
CA ASP A 74 -12.46 7.87 0.67
C ASP A 74 -13.00 6.44 0.44
N TYR A 75 -12.23 5.54 -0.21
CA TYR A 75 -12.68 4.18 -0.52
C TYR A 75 -13.19 3.45 0.73
N PHE A 76 -12.39 3.37 1.80
CA PHE A 76 -12.78 2.67 3.04
C PHE A 76 -13.83 3.39 3.89
N ARG A 77 -14.25 4.59 3.48
CA ARG A 77 -15.28 5.41 4.16
C ARG A 77 -16.60 5.45 3.40
N ALA A 78 -16.59 5.19 2.10
CA ALA A 78 -17.73 5.47 1.25
C ALA A 78 -18.09 4.33 0.28
N ALA A 79 -17.18 3.42 -0.05
CA ALA A 79 -17.50 2.37 -1.00
C ALA A 79 -18.46 1.34 -0.39
N ASN A 80 -19.47 0.91 -1.14
CA ASN A 80 -20.50 0.01 -0.62
C ASN A 80 -19.94 -1.36 -0.22
N ASP A 81 -18.89 -1.83 -0.90
CA ASP A 81 -18.23 -3.11 -0.70
C ASP A 81 -17.34 -3.18 0.55
N VAL A 82 -17.12 -2.06 1.24
CA VAL A 82 -16.35 -2.00 2.50
C VAL A 82 -17.22 -1.81 3.74
N HIS A 83 -18.54 -1.91 3.61
CA HIS A 83 -19.45 -1.78 4.75
C HIS A 83 -19.53 -3.08 5.53
N VAL A 84 -19.57 -2.96 6.85
CA VAL A 84 -19.83 -4.05 7.81
C VAL A 84 -21.03 -3.63 8.64
N LYS A 85 -22.07 -4.47 8.68
CA LYS A 85 -23.29 -4.18 9.44
C LYS A 85 -23.92 -2.80 9.13
N GLY A 86 -23.82 -2.35 7.88
CA GLY A 86 -24.36 -1.07 7.42
C GLY A 86 -23.51 0.16 7.71
N GLN A 87 -22.29 0.01 8.25
CA GLN A 87 -21.37 1.10 8.52
C GLN A 87 -20.02 0.89 7.79
N PRO A 88 -19.35 1.94 7.28
CA PRO A 88 -18.04 1.79 6.66
C PRO A 88 -16.99 1.23 7.65
N LEU A 89 -16.14 0.31 7.18
CA LEU A 89 -15.08 -0.31 7.98
C LEU A 89 -14.20 0.73 8.71
N ALA A 90 -13.84 1.83 8.04
CA ALA A 90 -13.01 2.86 8.64
C ALA A 90 -13.67 3.53 9.85
N GLU A 91 -15.00 3.70 9.82
CA GLU A 91 -15.73 4.27 10.96
C GLU A 91 -15.89 3.27 12.10
N LEU A 92 -16.12 2.00 11.80
CA LEU A 92 -16.18 0.96 12.83
C LEU A 92 -14.86 0.81 13.58
N LEU A 93 -13.72 0.86 12.87
CA LEU A 93 -12.40 0.84 13.49
C LEU A 93 -12.15 2.09 14.35
N ARG A 94 -12.56 3.27 13.87
CA ARG A 94 -12.53 4.51 14.66
C ARG A 94 -13.34 4.37 15.94
N ASP A 95 -14.57 3.87 15.84
CA ASP A 95 -15.49 3.71 16.97
C ASP A 95 -14.99 2.64 17.96
N ALA A 96 -14.16 1.71 17.50
CA ALA A 96 -13.45 0.72 18.31
C ALA A 96 -12.19 1.26 18.99
N GLY A 97 -11.83 2.54 18.79
CA GLY A 97 -10.69 3.18 19.47
C GLY A 97 -9.40 3.24 18.66
N PHE A 98 -9.43 2.95 17.35
CA PHE A 98 -8.26 3.08 16.49
C PHE A 98 -8.16 4.46 15.84
N ALA A 99 -6.94 4.99 15.72
CA ALA A 99 -6.64 6.00 14.72
C ALA A 99 -6.57 5.33 13.35
N VAL A 100 -7.44 5.73 12.43
CA VAL A 100 -7.52 5.16 11.07
C VAL A 100 -6.95 6.14 10.07
N ILE A 101 -5.89 5.72 9.38
CA ILE A 101 -5.16 6.50 8.39
C ILE A 101 -5.50 5.96 6.99
N LEU A 102 -5.91 6.86 6.10
CA LEU A 102 -6.42 6.53 4.78
C LEU A 102 -5.62 7.30 3.72
N PRO A 103 -4.48 6.76 3.26
CA PRO A 103 -3.72 7.39 2.18
C PRO A 103 -4.40 7.22 0.83
N THR A 104 -4.33 8.26 0.01
CA THR A 104 -4.54 8.18 -1.44
C THR A 104 -3.23 7.76 -2.08
N MET A 105 -3.18 6.57 -2.69
CA MET A 105 -1.99 6.11 -3.40
C MET A 105 -1.68 7.01 -4.60
N ARG A 106 -0.39 7.26 -4.84
CA ARG A 106 0.09 8.01 -6.00
C ARG A 106 -0.51 7.51 -7.31
N GLY A 107 -1.13 8.43 -8.04
CA GLY A 107 -1.84 8.17 -9.28
C GLY A 107 -3.35 8.00 -9.14
N PHE A 108 -3.92 8.22 -7.96
CA PHE A 108 -5.38 8.22 -7.71
C PHE A 108 -5.82 9.51 -7.00
N GLY A 109 -7.13 9.76 -6.96
CA GLY A 109 -7.71 10.85 -6.18
C GLY A 109 -6.98 12.19 -6.40
N ALA A 110 -6.57 12.86 -5.33
CA ALA A 110 -5.83 14.14 -5.39
C ALA A 110 -4.44 14.03 -6.04
N THR A 111 -3.83 12.85 -6.06
CA THR A 111 -2.46 12.61 -6.55
C THR A 111 -2.37 12.30 -8.05
N MET A 112 -3.49 12.38 -8.78
CA MET A 112 -3.49 12.16 -10.23
C MET A 112 -2.79 13.28 -10.98
N HIS A 113 -2.23 12.93 -12.14
CA HIS A 113 -1.70 13.90 -13.08
C HIS A 113 -2.86 14.75 -13.64
N PRO A 114 -2.74 16.09 -13.68
CA PRO A 114 -3.82 16.96 -14.15
C PRO A 114 -4.33 16.62 -15.56
N ALA A 115 -3.43 16.27 -16.48
CA ALA A 115 -3.81 15.88 -17.84
C ALA A 115 -4.68 14.62 -17.90
N ASP A 116 -4.38 13.60 -17.09
CA ASP A 116 -5.18 12.36 -17.07
C ASP A 116 -6.55 12.62 -16.45
N ARG A 117 -6.62 13.49 -15.42
CA ARG A 117 -7.88 13.95 -14.84
C ARG A 117 -8.71 14.73 -15.87
N ALA A 118 -8.09 15.62 -16.63
CA ALA A 118 -8.76 16.40 -17.68
C ALA A 118 -9.31 15.52 -18.81
N MET A 119 -8.69 14.36 -19.04
CA MET A 119 -9.16 13.33 -19.97
C MET A 119 -10.26 12.42 -19.37
N GLY A 120 -10.66 12.62 -18.11
CA GLY A 120 -11.67 11.80 -17.44
C GLY A 120 -11.19 10.39 -17.08
N LEU A 121 -9.87 10.15 -17.02
CA LEU A 121 -9.34 8.87 -16.54
C LEU A 121 -9.56 8.73 -15.04
N GLU A 122 -9.69 7.49 -14.57
CA GLU A 122 -9.85 7.18 -13.13
C GLU A 122 -8.52 7.19 -12.36
N HIS A 123 -7.39 7.03 -13.07
CA HIS A 123 -6.07 6.98 -12.46
C HIS A 123 -4.93 7.32 -13.44
N SER A 124 -3.79 7.76 -12.91
CA SER A 124 -2.55 8.05 -13.66
C SER A 124 -1.54 6.90 -13.65
N CYS A 125 -1.94 5.69 -13.25
CA CYS A 125 -1.02 4.56 -13.08
C CYS A 125 -0.13 4.28 -14.30
N GLU A 126 -0.73 4.21 -15.49
CA GLU A 126 0.01 3.93 -16.74
C GLU A 126 1.00 5.05 -17.08
N ARG A 127 0.56 6.32 -17.00
CA ARG A 127 1.42 7.49 -17.26
C ARG A 127 2.61 7.48 -16.31
N TYR A 128 2.33 7.37 -15.01
CA TYR A 128 3.35 7.43 -13.98
C TYR A 128 4.32 6.25 -14.05
N ALA A 129 3.82 5.03 -14.21
CA ALA A 129 4.68 3.85 -14.27
C ALA A 129 5.60 3.90 -15.51
N ARG A 130 5.09 4.30 -16.69
CA ARG A 130 5.92 4.43 -17.90
C ARG A 130 7.02 5.50 -17.76
N GLN A 131 6.70 6.65 -17.16
CA GLN A 131 7.70 7.69 -16.90
C GLN A 131 8.84 7.18 -15.99
N ARG A 132 8.52 6.35 -15.00
CA ARG A 132 9.49 5.82 -14.03
C ARG A 132 10.43 4.79 -14.64
N LEU A 133 9.98 4.04 -15.65
CA LEU A 133 10.84 3.13 -16.41
C LEU A 133 12.06 3.85 -17.02
N LEU A 134 11.91 5.11 -17.44
CA LEU A 134 12.98 5.90 -18.05
C LEU A 134 14.12 6.26 -17.08
N VAL A 135 13.85 6.21 -15.77
CA VAL A 135 14.80 6.60 -14.72
C VAL A 135 15.10 5.46 -13.76
N GLY A 136 14.84 4.21 -14.17
CA GLY A 136 15.13 3.02 -13.37
C GLY A 136 14.30 2.90 -12.09
N ARG A 137 13.12 3.53 -12.03
CA ARG A 137 12.20 3.50 -10.88
C ARG A 137 10.91 2.75 -11.22
N THR A 138 10.10 2.48 -10.20
CA THR A 138 8.78 1.87 -10.35
C THR A 138 7.74 2.68 -9.59
N LEU A 139 6.49 2.68 -10.08
CA LEU A 139 5.41 3.36 -9.35
C LEU A 139 5.12 2.69 -8.00
N LEU A 140 5.34 1.38 -7.89
CA LEU A 140 5.23 0.68 -6.61
C LEU A 140 6.28 1.17 -5.62
N GLY A 141 7.54 1.35 -6.05
CA GLY A 141 8.60 1.88 -5.20
C GLY A 141 8.32 3.30 -4.70
N ASP A 142 7.76 4.16 -5.56
CA ASP A 142 7.30 5.48 -5.15
C ASP A 142 6.18 5.41 -4.09
N ARG A 143 5.20 4.52 -4.27
CA ARG A 143 4.11 4.33 -3.29
C ARG A 143 4.62 3.80 -1.96
N VAL A 144 5.58 2.89 -1.97
CA VAL A 144 6.24 2.39 -0.75
C VAL A 144 6.97 3.53 -0.05
N ARG A 145 7.70 4.37 -0.78
CA ARG A 145 8.32 5.59 -0.22
C ARG A 145 7.27 6.52 0.40
N ASP A 146 6.16 6.79 -0.31
CA ASP A 146 5.09 7.64 0.19
C ASP A 146 4.49 7.10 1.51
N LEU A 147 4.35 5.78 1.63
CA LEU A 147 3.87 5.12 2.85
C LEU A 147 4.89 5.18 4.00
N ILE A 148 6.19 5.03 3.72
CA ILE A 148 7.25 5.20 4.73
C ILE A 148 7.28 6.64 5.25
N GLU A 149 7.21 7.63 4.36
CA GLU A 149 7.17 9.05 4.71
C GLU A 149 5.90 9.39 5.52
N LEU A 150 4.76 8.78 5.20
CA LEU A 150 3.55 8.90 6.00
C LEU A 150 3.77 8.34 7.42
N VAL A 151 4.37 7.17 7.56
CA VAL A 151 4.70 6.59 8.88
C VAL A 151 5.69 7.47 9.64
N ASP A 152 6.65 8.11 8.96
CA ASP A 152 7.55 9.11 9.57
C ASP A 152 6.76 10.30 10.14
N ALA A 153 5.79 10.83 9.39
CA ALA A 153 4.96 11.94 9.82
C ALA A 153 4.04 11.56 11.00
N LEU A 154 3.49 10.34 11.00
CA LEU A 154 2.68 9.82 12.11
C LEU A 154 3.52 9.64 13.38
N ALA A 155 4.76 9.16 13.26
CA ALA A 155 5.65 8.92 14.41
C ALA A 155 6.08 10.21 15.12
N GLN A 156 5.98 11.36 14.46
CA GLN A 156 6.26 12.68 15.05
C GLN A 156 5.04 13.27 15.78
N ASP A 157 3.88 12.63 15.68
CA ASP A 157 2.63 13.11 16.26
C ASP A 157 2.19 12.18 17.41
N GLY A 158 2.17 12.73 18.63
CA GLY A 158 1.88 11.99 19.86
C GLY A 158 0.47 11.38 19.94
N ARG A 159 -0.40 11.64 18.95
CA ARG A 159 -1.71 11.00 18.84
C ARG A 159 -1.64 9.56 18.37
N PHE A 160 -0.56 9.15 17.70
CA PHE A 160 -0.46 7.81 17.08
C PHE A 160 0.51 6.91 17.83
N ARG A 161 0.06 5.69 18.13
CA ARG A 161 0.88 4.66 18.75
C ARG A 161 1.54 3.80 17.68
N MET A 162 2.79 4.12 17.37
CA MET A 162 3.54 3.41 16.32
C MET A 162 3.98 2.00 16.71
N GLY A 163 4.05 1.69 18.01
CA GLY A 163 4.39 0.35 18.51
C GLY A 163 3.36 -0.73 18.19
N ASP A 164 2.13 -0.34 17.81
CA ASP A 164 1.03 -1.24 17.46
C ASP A 164 0.56 -1.01 16.00
N LEU A 165 1.42 -0.48 15.13
CA LEU A 165 1.04 -0.11 13.77
C LEU A 165 0.61 -1.33 12.94
N ALA A 166 -0.66 -1.33 12.52
CA ALA A 166 -1.20 -2.27 11.55
C ALA A 166 -1.36 -1.61 10.18
N VAL A 167 -1.10 -2.35 9.11
CA VAL A 167 -1.33 -1.93 7.72
C VAL A 167 -2.18 -2.97 7.03
N ALA A 168 -3.30 -2.56 6.43
CA ALA A 168 -4.13 -3.43 5.62
C ALA A 168 -4.35 -2.84 4.23
N GLY A 169 -4.37 -3.69 3.22
CA GLY A 169 -4.57 -3.25 1.85
C GLY A 169 -5.39 -4.23 1.03
N PHE A 170 -6.23 -3.67 0.14
CA PHE A 170 -7.04 -4.45 -0.80
C PHE A 170 -6.46 -4.38 -2.21
N SER A 171 -6.32 -5.52 -2.88
CA SER A 171 -5.89 -5.60 -4.29
C SER A 171 -4.55 -4.88 -4.51
N GLY A 172 -4.47 -3.90 -5.41
CA GLY A 172 -3.26 -3.08 -5.58
C GLY A 172 -2.78 -2.36 -4.31
N GLY A 173 -3.68 -2.05 -3.38
CA GLY A 173 -3.33 -1.54 -2.04
C GLY A 173 -2.72 -2.62 -1.15
N GLY A 174 -3.14 -3.88 -1.31
CA GLY A 174 -2.52 -5.03 -0.66
C GLY A 174 -1.11 -5.29 -1.18
N THR A 175 -0.88 -5.15 -2.49
CA THR A 175 0.46 -5.16 -3.07
C THR A 175 1.34 -4.07 -2.46
N ALA A 176 0.83 -2.83 -2.35
CA ALA A 176 1.57 -1.74 -1.71
C ALA A 176 1.86 -2.01 -0.22
N ALA A 177 0.87 -2.54 0.52
CA ALA A 177 1.02 -2.93 1.93
C ALA A 177 2.12 -3.99 2.12
N MET A 178 2.17 -5.00 1.25
CA MET A 178 3.18 -6.06 1.29
C MET A 178 4.60 -5.51 1.16
N PHE A 179 4.85 -4.70 0.12
CA PHE A 179 6.17 -4.10 -0.07
C PHE A 179 6.50 -3.05 0.99
N HIS A 180 5.51 -2.30 1.48
CA HIS A 180 5.70 -1.36 2.58
C HIS A 180 6.13 -2.10 3.85
N ALA A 181 5.42 -3.14 4.26
CA ALA A 181 5.76 -3.92 5.45
C ALA A 181 7.14 -4.61 5.32
N ALA A 182 7.51 -5.06 4.12
CA ALA A 182 8.84 -5.61 3.86
C ALA A 182 9.97 -4.57 4.02
N CYS A 183 9.73 -3.31 3.65
CA CYS A 183 10.71 -2.23 3.70
C CYS A 183 10.68 -1.42 5.02
N ASP A 184 9.61 -1.51 5.80
CA ASP A 184 9.40 -0.73 7.02
C ASP A 184 9.17 -1.64 8.23
N PRO A 185 10.18 -1.82 9.11
CA PRO A 185 10.08 -2.71 10.27
C PRO A 185 9.11 -2.19 11.35
N ARG A 186 8.63 -0.94 11.24
CA ARG A 186 7.64 -0.37 12.17
C ARG A 186 6.26 -0.98 12.01
N VAL A 187 5.93 -1.53 10.84
CA VAL A 187 4.66 -2.23 10.61
C VAL A 187 4.67 -3.55 11.38
N GLN A 188 3.92 -3.64 12.48
CA GLN A 188 3.89 -4.82 13.35
C GLN A 188 2.93 -5.91 12.86
N HIS A 189 1.91 -5.52 12.10
CA HIS A 189 0.94 -6.43 11.49
C HIS A 189 0.55 -5.95 10.11
N VAL A 190 0.72 -6.81 9.10
CA VAL A 190 0.22 -6.54 7.74
C VAL A 190 -0.91 -7.50 7.37
N VAL A 191 -2.00 -6.95 6.81
CA VAL A 191 -3.13 -7.71 6.29
C VAL A 191 -3.25 -7.51 4.79
N LEU A 192 -3.01 -8.58 4.03
CA LEU A 192 -3.03 -8.59 2.57
C LEU A 192 -4.36 -9.16 2.09
N VAL A 193 -5.24 -8.33 1.54
CA VAL A 193 -6.55 -8.77 1.07
C VAL A 193 -6.56 -8.87 -0.44
N SER A 194 -6.85 -10.07 -0.95
CA SER A 194 -7.02 -10.35 -2.39
C SER A 194 -5.86 -9.79 -3.22
N SER A 195 -4.62 -10.07 -2.82
CA SER A 195 -3.42 -9.44 -3.41
C SER A 195 -2.18 -10.33 -3.48
N LEU A 196 -2.05 -11.33 -2.61
CA LEU A 196 -0.90 -12.24 -2.65
C LEU A 196 -1.09 -13.28 -3.76
N CYS A 197 -0.10 -13.41 -4.65
CA CYS A 197 -0.04 -14.41 -5.71
C CYS A 197 1.41 -14.50 -6.21
N THR A 198 1.78 -15.59 -6.87
CA THR A 198 3.06 -15.67 -7.58
C THR A 198 3.06 -14.76 -8.81
N VAL A 199 4.19 -14.12 -9.13
CA VAL A 199 4.40 -13.25 -10.31
C VAL A 199 3.99 -13.98 -11.60
N ARG A 200 4.36 -15.26 -11.73
CA ARG A 200 4.01 -16.08 -12.91
C ARG A 200 2.51 -16.16 -13.17
N HIS A 201 1.71 -16.25 -12.12
CA HIS A 201 0.26 -16.50 -12.24
C HIS A 201 -0.59 -15.25 -12.02
N SER A 202 0.01 -14.13 -11.64
CA SER A 202 -0.62 -12.82 -11.68
C SER A 202 -0.04 -12.01 -12.84
N LEU A 203 1.06 -11.31 -12.63
CA LEU A 203 1.60 -10.31 -13.58
C LEU A 203 1.92 -10.86 -14.98
N LEU A 204 2.34 -12.13 -15.10
CA LEU A 204 2.62 -12.74 -16.41
C LEU A 204 1.41 -13.40 -17.07
N ALA A 205 0.42 -13.84 -16.30
CA ALA A 205 -0.73 -14.60 -16.81
C ALA A 205 -1.91 -13.70 -17.20
N THR A 206 -2.02 -12.54 -16.57
CA THR A 206 -3.14 -11.60 -16.75
C THR A 206 -2.61 -10.21 -17.03
N ARG A 207 -3.32 -9.43 -17.86
CA ARG A 207 -3.02 -8.02 -18.06
C ARG A 207 -3.30 -7.23 -16.78
N HIS A 208 -2.27 -7.08 -15.94
CA HIS A 208 -2.32 -6.24 -14.74
C HIS A 208 -1.82 -4.82 -15.01
N CYS A 209 -2.31 -3.88 -14.23
CA CYS A 209 -1.85 -2.49 -14.25
C CYS A 209 -0.33 -2.41 -13.95
N LEU A 210 0.40 -1.61 -14.73
CA LEU A 210 1.86 -1.48 -14.64
C LEU A 210 2.34 -1.00 -13.25
N CYS A 211 1.43 -0.45 -12.44
CA CYS A 211 1.73 -0.01 -11.08
C CYS A 211 2.12 -1.13 -10.10
N ASN A 212 1.93 -2.41 -10.44
CA ASN A 212 2.31 -3.55 -9.61
C ASN A 212 3.70 -4.14 -9.95
N TYR A 213 4.37 -3.62 -10.98
CA TYR A 213 5.58 -4.24 -11.51
C TYR A 213 6.84 -3.72 -10.81
N VAL A 214 7.72 -4.64 -10.43
CA VAL A 214 9.05 -4.36 -9.90
C VAL A 214 10.09 -4.95 -10.83
N PHE A 215 10.85 -4.07 -11.51
CA PHE A 215 11.88 -4.50 -12.43
C PHE A 215 12.97 -5.31 -11.70
N GLY A 216 13.32 -6.48 -12.24
CA GLY A 216 14.38 -7.34 -11.71
C GLY A 216 14.04 -8.13 -10.45
N LEU A 217 12.81 -8.03 -9.90
CA LEU A 217 12.42 -8.77 -8.69
C LEU A 217 12.64 -10.28 -8.83
N SER A 218 12.29 -10.85 -9.99
CA SER A 218 12.43 -12.28 -10.28
C SER A 218 13.88 -12.80 -10.29
N ASN A 219 14.88 -11.91 -10.26
CA ASN A 219 16.28 -12.32 -10.07
C ASN A 219 16.59 -12.66 -8.60
N PHE A 220 15.72 -12.28 -7.67
CA PHE A 220 15.89 -12.46 -6.23
C PHE A 220 14.82 -13.37 -5.63
N GLY A 221 13.58 -13.29 -6.11
CA GLY A 221 12.47 -14.08 -5.61
C GLY A 221 11.13 -13.69 -6.23
N ASP A 222 10.06 -14.17 -5.63
CA ASP A 222 8.67 -13.91 -5.97
C ASP A 222 7.96 -13.14 -4.83
N TRP A 223 6.69 -12.77 -5.00
CA TRP A 223 5.91 -12.04 -4.00
C TRP A 223 5.74 -12.80 -2.68
N GLY A 224 5.78 -14.14 -2.71
CA GLY A 224 5.83 -14.95 -1.49
C GLY A 224 7.11 -14.70 -0.68
N ASP A 225 8.24 -14.50 -1.35
CA ASP A 225 9.51 -14.18 -0.70
C ASP A 225 9.52 -12.75 -0.16
N VAL A 226 8.88 -11.80 -0.87
CA VAL A 226 8.68 -10.43 -0.35
C VAL A 226 7.82 -10.46 0.91
N ALA A 227 6.72 -11.21 0.92
CA ALA A 227 5.90 -11.38 2.11
C ALA A 227 6.66 -12.08 3.26
N ALA A 228 7.63 -12.95 2.94
CA ALA A 228 8.50 -13.58 3.93
C ALA A 228 9.39 -12.57 4.69
N LEU A 229 9.76 -11.43 4.08
CA LEU A 229 10.55 -10.37 4.72
C LEU A 229 9.81 -9.67 5.88
N VAL A 230 8.51 -9.93 6.04
CA VAL A 230 7.74 -9.45 7.19
C VAL A 230 8.09 -10.24 8.45
N ALA A 231 8.50 -11.49 8.33
CA ALA A 231 8.79 -12.36 9.46
C ALA A 231 9.84 -11.75 10.42
N PRO A 232 9.67 -11.91 11.75
CA PRO A 232 8.61 -12.65 12.44
C PRO A 232 7.36 -11.79 12.77
N ARG A 233 7.22 -10.59 12.21
CA ARG A 233 6.05 -9.70 12.48
C ARG A 233 4.77 -10.31 11.89
N ARG A 234 3.59 -9.92 12.35
CA ARG A 234 2.35 -10.60 11.95
C ARG A 234 2.02 -10.39 10.47
N LEU A 235 1.71 -11.48 9.76
CA LEU A 235 1.22 -11.51 8.39
C LEU A 235 -0.11 -12.25 8.34
N THR A 236 -1.16 -11.57 7.89
CA THR A 236 -2.45 -12.18 7.60
C THR A 236 -2.76 -12.01 6.12
N VAL A 237 -3.04 -13.09 5.42
CA VAL A 237 -3.49 -13.09 4.03
C VAL A 237 -4.97 -13.45 4.02
N VAL A 238 -5.80 -12.64 3.38
CA VAL A 238 -7.23 -12.90 3.22
C VAL A 238 -7.50 -13.09 1.73
N HIS A 239 -8.07 -14.23 1.35
CA HIS A 239 -8.20 -14.56 -0.07
C HIS A 239 -9.49 -15.30 -0.40
N GLY A 240 -10.11 -14.92 -1.52
CA GLY A 240 -11.32 -15.55 -2.03
C GLY A 240 -11.03 -16.82 -2.84
N LEU A 241 -11.80 -17.88 -2.63
CA LEU A 241 -11.75 -19.12 -3.41
C LEU A 241 -12.05 -18.91 -4.89
N ARG A 242 -12.81 -17.87 -5.24
CA ARG A 242 -13.24 -17.57 -6.61
C ARG A 242 -12.55 -16.33 -7.19
N ASP A 243 -11.46 -15.87 -6.59
CA ASP A 243 -10.70 -14.73 -7.11
C ASP A 243 -10.06 -15.11 -8.46
N THR A 244 -10.47 -14.42 -9.54
CA THR A 244 -9.94 -14.63 -10.89
C THR A 244 -8.80 -13.70 -11.25
N VAL A 245 -8.54 -12.68 -10.43
CA VAL A 245 -7.46 -11.69 -10.59
C VAL A 245 -6.18 -12.22 -9.95
N PHE A 246 -6.30 -12.78 -8.74
CA PHE A 246 -5.26 -13.48 -8.03
C PHE A 246 -5.76 -14.88 -7.69
N PRO A 247 -5.54 -15.89 -8.55
CA PRO A 247 -6.13 -17.22 -8.34
C PRO A 247 -5.72 -17.84 -7.00
N PHE A 248 -6.70 -18.39 -6.26
CA PHE A 248 -6.52 -18.86 -4.89
C PHE A 248 -5.42 -19.90 -4.74
N GLU A 249 -5.36 -20.89 -5.63
CA GLU A 249 -4.33 -21.95 -5.58
C GLU A 249 -2.91 -21.36 -5.72
N ARG A 250 -2.79 -20.20 -6.37
CA ARG A 250 -1.52 -19.50 -6.59
C ARG A 250 -1.18 -18.59 -5.42
N ALA A 251 -2.20 -17.99 -4.79
CA ALA A 251 -2.06 -17.34 -3.50
C ALA A 251 -1.58 -18.31 -2.42
N GLN A 252 -2.11 -19.55 -2.41
CA GLN A 252 -1.66 -20.61 -1.49
C GLN A 252 -0.18 -20.95 -1.66
N LEU A 253 0.31 -21.07 -2.90
CA LEU A 253 1.73 -21.31 -3.18
C LEU A 253 2.61 -20.16 -2.69
N ALA A 254 2.22 -18.91 -2.96
CA ALA A 254 2.95 -17.74 -2.48
C ALA A 254 2.95 -17.65 -0.95
N PHE A 255 1.82 -17.94 -0.30
CA PHE A 255 1.72 -17.98 1.16
C PHE A 255 2.56 -19.11 1.76
N ALA A 256 2.62 -20.28 1.13
CA ALA A 256 3.46 -21.38 1.59
C ALA A 256 4.95 -21.00 1.62
N ALA A 257 5.42 -20.24 0.62
CA ALA A 257 6.78 -19.70 0.61
C ALA A 257 7.01 -18.77 1.82
N ALA A 258 6.12 -17.80 2.06
CA ALA A 258 6.20 -16.93 3.23
C ALA A 258 6.16 -17.71 4.55
N SER A 259 5.21 -18.63 4.71
CA SER A 259 5.01 -19.45 5.90
C SER A 259 6.23 -20.31 6.24
N SER A 260 7.00 -20.75 5.23
CA SER A 260 8.24 -21.50 5.44
C SER A 260 9.30 -20.69 6.18
N ALA A 261 9.43 -19.39 5.89
CA ALA A 261 10.35 -18.50 6.59
C ALA A 261 9.91 -18.26 8.05
N TYR A 262 8.60 -18.08 8.28
CA TYR A 262 8.06 -17.99 9.64
C TYR A 262 8.31 -19.27 10.44
N ALA A 263 8.15 -20.45 9.84
CA ALA A 263 8.44 -21.72 10.49
C ALA A 263 9.94 -21.85 10.84
N ALA A 264 10.83 -21.44 9.93
CA ALA A 264 12.28 -21.45 10.18
C ALA A 264 12.70 -20.52 11.32
N LEU A 265 11.95 -19.44 11.54
CA LEU A 265 12.17 -18.48 12.64
C LEU A 265 11.40 -18.85 13.93
N GLY A 266 10.70 -19.99 13.96
CA GLY A 266 9.92 -20.42 15.13
C GLY A 266 8.70 -19.54 15.42
N ALA A 267 8.16 -18.87 14.41
CA ALA A 267 7.07 -17.89 14.50
C ALA A 267 5.87 -18.25 13.59
N LYS A 268 5.66 -19.54 13.32
CA LYS A 268 4.66 -20.02 12.34
C LYS A 268 3.25 -19.47 12.62
N GLU A 269 2.90 -19.29 13.88
CA GLU A 269 1.63 -18.75 14.37
C GLU A 269 1.36 -17.30 13.97
N PHE A 270 2.41 -16.54 13.61
CA PHE A 270 2.31 -15.16 13.15
C PHE A 270 2.06 -15.02 11.64
N ALA A 271 2.03 -16.13 10.88
CA ALA A 271 1.61 -16.13 9.48
C ALA A 271 0.32 -16.93 9.29
N GLN A 272 -0.72 -16.28 8.77
CA GLN A 272 -2.03 -16.90 8.61
C GLN A 272 -2.64 -16.64 7.23
N LEU A 273 -3.32 -17.65 6.68
CA LEU A 273 -4.11 -17.56 5.46
C LEU A 273 -5.58 -17.82 5.79
N LEU A 274 -6.40 -16.80 5.58
CA LEU A 274 -7.83 -16.80 5.82
C LEU A 274 -8.57 -16.92 4.49
N VAL A 275 -9.23 -18.05 4.31
CA VAL A 275 -9.92 -18.39 3.08
C VAL A 275 -11.37 -17.92 3.15
N GLN A 276 -11.84 -17.25 2.10
CA GLN A 276 -13.20 -16.73 1.98
C GLN A 276 -13.91 -17.34 0.77
N PRO A 277 -15.24 -17.53 0.81
CA PRO A 277 -15.96 -18.14 -0.30
C PRO A 277 -16.13 -17.20 -1.51
N GLY A 278 -15.85 -15.90 -1.38
CA GLY A 278 -16.06 -14.88 -2.41
C GLY A 278 -15.03 -14.88 -3.55
N GLY A 279 -15.10 -13.85 -4.37
CA GLY A 279 -14.16 -13.58 -5.47
C GLY A 279 -13.07 -12.59 -5.11
N HIS A 280 -12.77 -11.67 -6.02
CA HIS A 280 -11.85 -10.56 -5.81
C HIS A 280 -12.53 -9.43 -5.02
N GLU A 281 -12.58 -9.58 -3.70
CA GLU A 281 -13.38 -8.72 -2.80
C GLU A 281 -12.52 -8.17 -1.64
N PRO A 282 -12.95 -7.06 -0.98
CA PRO A 282 -12.22 -6.44 0.12
C PRO A 282 -12.46 -7.08 1.50
N TYR A 283 -13.38 -8.04 1.62
CA TYR A 283 -13.68 -8.81 2.85
C TYR A 283 -13.68 -7.97 4.15
N PRO A 284 -14.50 -6.91 4.23
CA PRO A 284 -14.40 -5.95 5.32
C PRO A 284 -14.81 -6.55 6.67
N ASP A 285 -15.66 -7.58 6.69
CA ASP A 285 -16.00 -8.33 7.91
C ASP A 285 -14.77 -9.03 8.52
N VAL A 286 -13.89 -9.59 7.66
CA VAL A 286 -12.65 -10.24 8.10
C VAL A 286 -11.68 -9.20 8.63
N LEU A 287 -11.53 -8.06 7.92
CA LEU A 287 -10.71 -6.95 8.39
C LEU A 287 -11.19 -6.42 9.74
N TRP A 288 -12.50 -6.25 9.92
CA TRP A 288 -13.08 -5.84 11.20
C TRP A 288 -12.79 -6.84 12.33
N GLN A 289 -12.89 -8.15 12.07
CA GLN A 289 -12.60 -9.17 13.06
C GLN A 289 -11.12 -9.21 13.45
N TRP A 290 -10.22 -9.11 12.46
CA TRP A 290 -8.78 -9.29 12.68
C TRP A 290 -8.06 -8.04 13.17
N ILE A 291 -8.54 -6.86 12.78
CA ILE A 291 -8.00 -5.58 13.23
C ILE A 291 -8.78 -5.07 14.43
N GLY A 292 -10.11 -5.00 14.34
CA GLY A 292 -10.97 -4.32 15.32
C GLY A 292 -11.33 -5.15 16.55
N ALA A 293 -11.76 -6.40 16.38
CA ALA A 293 -12.15 -7.26 17.50
C ALA A 293 -10.95 -7.98 18.17
N GLY A 294 -9.84 -8.16 17.44
CA GLY A 294 -8.66 -8.92 17.87
C GLY A 294 -7.68 -8.19 18.80
N THR A 295 -7.85 -6.90 19.07
CA THR A 295 -6.95 -6.12 19.93
C THR A 295 -7.46 -5.93 21.36
N ASN A 296 -8.72 -6.29 21.64
CA ASN A 296 -9.23 -6.37 23.01
C ASN A 296 -8.78 -7.69 23.67
N GLY A 297 -7.48 -7.78 23.99
CA GLY A 297 -7.01 -8.64 25.09
C GLY A 297 -6.99 -10.15 24.87
N ALA A 298 -6.58 -10.65 23.69
CA ALA A 298 -6.31 -12.07 23.54
C ALA A 298 -4.98 -12.35 22.84
N THR A 299 -3.94 -12.60 23.65
CA THR A 299 -3.11 -13.78 23.45
C THR A 299 -4.01 -14.97 23.10
N ARG A 300 -3.91 -15.45 21.86
CA ARG A 300 -4.15 -16.85 21.48
C ARG A 300 -3.18 -17.21 20.37
#